data_AF-A0A1S3BCQ6-F1
#
_entry.id   AF-A0A1S3BCQ6-F1
#
_cell.length_a   1.000
_cell.length_b   1.000
_cell.length_c   1.000
_cell.angle_alpha   90.00
_cell.angle_beta   90.00
_cell.angle_gamma   90.00
#
_symmetry.space_group_name_H-M   'P 1'
#
loop_
_entity.id
_entity.type
_entity.pdbx_description
1 polymer ?
#
loop_
_entity_poly.entity_id
_entity_poly.type
_entity_poly.pdbx_seq_one_letter_code
_entity_poly.pdbx_strand_id
1 'polypeptide(L)'
;MSEASKSQGTCTERLIEENKCLQPLQVDPDNGVSMVLKEDMDELDQKKVAMVKDLQLLRDRVDKVDANVVQNLMSCLKTLEDLGKQESEFLSTSNSKRSELQDEIIELGGRLTGDHECSNFFDSLDDLISASEEELDSVKKALMSSVRETLALKRLLDDVPTQTELIQYERRFSELYINIQDKLRQTRRYYATYNALLEIKDLMLKETSLLNSISSQFQDAIASSASKMKLIDSMVGILKGIQQKLDKVNLSHQEEQQVCNALKEKYAAAAVEQRRCYTLLKAFQEECAKNEKLRTQNFV
;
A
#
# COMPACT_ATOMS: atom_id res chain seq x y z
N MET A 1 -76.40 53.82 81.40
CA MET A 1 -77.83 54.16 81.24
C MET A 1 -77.99 54.88 79.92
N SER A 2 -78.99 54.44 79.14
CA SER A 2 -79.76 55.14 78.11
C SER A 2 -79.11 55.83 76.90
N GLU A 3 -79.68 55.44 75.75
CA GLU A 3 -80.10 56.27 74.60
C GLU A 3 -79.02 56.96 73.74
N ALA A 4 -78.80 56.58 72.49
CA ALA A 4 -79.66 56.64 71.29
C ALA A 4 -79.73 58.03 70.64
N SER A 5 -79.14 58.15 69.43
CA SER A 5 -79.80 58.64 68.18
C SER A 5 -78.95 59.57 67.30
N LYS A 6 -78.82 59.14 66.02
CA LYS A 6 -78.94 59.91 64.75
C LYS A 6 -77.86 60.98 64.45
N SER A 7 -77.43 61.25 63.22
CA SER A 7 -77.67 60.74 61.86
C SER A 7 -76.75 61.58 60.93
N GLN A 8 -76.56 61.12 59.69
CA GLN A 8 -75.90 61.76 58.54
C GLN A 8 -74.39 61.50 58.46
N GLY A 9 -73.82 60.92 57.41
CA GLY A 9 -74.37 60.64 56.09
C GLY A 9 -73.30 60.98 55.04
N THR A 10 -72.84 59.94 54.33
CA THR A 10 -72.38 59.98 52.94
C THR A 10 -71.16 60.84 52.59
N CYS A 11 -69.96 60.25 52.64
CA CYS A 11 -68.99 60.32 51.53
C CYS A 11 -67.82 59.30 51.70
N THR A 12 -68.13 58.04 52.03
CA THR A 12 -67.10 56.97 52.13
C THR A 12 -67.52 55.67 51.46
N GLU A 13 -68.41 55.75 50.46
CA GLU A 13 -68.85 54.61 49.65
C GLU A 13 -68.53 54.75 48.15
N ARG A 14 -67.80 55.80 47.74
CA ARG A 14 -67.46 56.03 46.33
C ARG A 14 -66.00 55.76 45.94
N LEU A 15 -65.22 55.10 46.81
CA LEU A 15 -63.83 54.69 46.50
C LEU A 15 -63.55 53.19 46.77
N ILE A 16 -64.58 52.39 47.03
CA ILE A 16 -64.45 50.92 47.14
C ILE A 16 -65.33 50.19 46.09
N GLU A 17 -66.24 50.90 45.41
CA GLU A 17 -67.05 50.38 44.30
C GLU A 17 -66.42 50.56 42.90
N GLU A 18 -65.09 50.70 42.82
CA GLU A 18 -64.34 50.53 41.56
C GLU A 18 -63.45 49.28 41.57
N ASN A 19 -63.54 48.44 42.61
CA ASN A 19 -62.70 47.26 42.77
C ASN A 19 -63.48 45.93 42.93
N LYS A 20 -64.76 45.87 42.53
CA LYS A 20 -65.58 44.67 42.79
C LYS A 20 -66.60 44.24 41.73
N CYS A 21 -66.33 44.50 40.45
CA CYS A 21 -67.07 43.79 39.39
C CYS A 21 -66.26 43.62 38.09
N LEU A 22 -65.15 42.88 38.14
CA LEU A 22 -64.73 42.02 37.03
C LEU A 22 -64.26 40.68 37.60
N GLN A 23 -65.07 39.66 37.39
CA GLN A 23 -64.79 38.24 37.62
C GLN A 23 -63.66 37.75 36.67
N PRO A 24 -63.05 36.58 36.96
CA PRO A 24 -61.65 36.31 36.63
C PRO A 24 -61.48 35.98 35.15
N LEU A 25 -60.77 36.84 34.44
CA LEU A 25 -60.09 36.44 33.21
C LEU A 25 -58.72 35.88 33.62
N GLN A 26 -58.64 34.56 33.67
CA GLN A 26 -57.39 33.86 33.41
C GLN A 26 -56.81 34.46 32.13
N VAL A 27 -55.82 35.34 32.27
CA VAL A 27 -54.88 35.62 31.17
C VAL A 27 -53.79 34.59 31.38
N ASP A 28 -53.92 33.51 30.60
CA ASP A 28 -52.94 32.46 30.46
C ASP A 28 -51.54 33.06 30.25
N PRO A 29 -50.49 32.44 30.80
CA PRO A 29 -49.14 32.88 30.56
C PRO A 29 -48.89 32.82 29.05
N ASP A 30 -48.04 33.72 28.58
CA ASP A 30 -47.52 33.86 27.23
C ASP A 30 -46.89 32.55 26.70
N ASN A 31 -47.74 31.58 26.37
CA ASN A 31 -47.38 30.19 26.05
C ASN A 31 -47.07 30.02 24.56
N GLY A 32 -47.32 31.05 23.74
CA GLY A 32 -47.01 31.03 22.30
C GLY A 32 -45.56 31.44 22.01
N VAL A 33 -45.11 32.58 22.53
CA VAL A 33 -43.74 33.09 22.29
C VAL A 33 -42.70 32.26 23.05
N SER A 34 -43.02 31.80 24.26
CA SER A 34 -42.15 30.89 25.02
C SER A 34 -42.06 29.49 24.42
N MET A 35 -43.05 29.05 23.64
CA MET A 35 -43.06 27.72 23.02
C MET A 35 -42.32 27.73 21.67
N VAL A 36 -42.51 28.75 20.83
CA VAL A 36 -41.77 28.90 19.57
C VAL A 36 -40.27 29.12 19.79
N LEU A 37 -39.89 29.96 20.77
CA LEU A 37 -38.47 30.12 21.12
C LEU A 37 -37.86 28.86 21.74
N LYS A 38 -38.66 28.00 22.38
CA LYS A 38 -38.20 26.70 22.87
C LYS A 38 -38.02 25.71 21.73
N GLU A 39 -38.97 25.66 20.79
CA GLU A 39 -38.90 24.80 19.62
C GLU A 39 -37.71 25.15 18.71
N ASP A 40 -37.46 26.45 18.45
CA ASP A 40 -36.29 26.90 17.68
C ASP A 40 -34.97 26.57 18.39
N MET A 41 -34.92 26.71 19.73
CA MET A 41 -33.76 26.34 20.54
C MET A 41 -33.55 24.83 20.60
N ASP A 42 -34.62 24.05 20.69
CA ASP A 42 -34.58 22.59 20.66
C ASP A 42 -34.14 22.09 19.27
N GLU A 43 -34.55 22.74 18.18
CA GLU A 43 -34.09 22.43 16.83
C GLU A 43 -32.61 22.79 16.62
N LEU A 44 -32.15 23.93 17.16
CA LEU A 44 -30.75 24.32 17.16
C LEU A 44 -29.88 23.37 17.99
N ASP A 45 -30.38 22.93 19.14
CA ASP A 45 -29.71 21.95 20.00
C ASP A 45 -29.70 20.57 19.34
N GLN A 46 -30.75 20.18 18.62
CA GLN A 46 -30.79 18.93 17.88
C GLN A 46 -29.82 18.95 16.68
N LYS A 47 -29.72 20.07 15.96
CA LYS A 47 -28.72 20.30 14.89
C LYS A 47 -27.30 20.32 15.46
N LYS A 48 -27.08 20.94 16.60
CA LYS A 48 -25.79 20.95 17.30
C LYS A 48 -25.39 19.55 17.75
N VAL A 49 -26.30 18.77 18.31
CA VAL A 49 -26.06 17.37 18.70
C VAL A 49 -25.74 16.51 17.48
N ALA A 50 -26.45 16.69 16.37
CA ALA A 50 -26.16 16.01 15.11
C ALA A 50 -24.77 16.38 14.57
N MET A 51 -24.43 17.66 14.52
CA MET A 51 -23.14 18.15 14.06
C MET A 51 -21.99 17.66 14.96
N VAL A 52 -22.18 17.63 16.28
CA VAL A 52 -21.19 17.09 17.23
C VAL A 52 -21.00 15.59 16.99
N LYS A 53 -22.08 14.83 16.76
CA LYS A 53 -22.00 13.40 16.45
C LYS A 53 -21.24 13.14 15.14
N ASP A 54 -21.47 13.94 14.11
CA ASP A 54 -20.76 13.83 12.83
C ASP A 54 -19.28 14.20 12.97
N LEU A 55 -18.96 15.25 13.76
CA LEU A 55 -17.58 15.60 14.09
C LEU A 55 -16.87 14.50 14.89
N GLN A 56 -17.59 13.81 15.80
CA GLN A 56 -17.08 12.67 16.54
C GLN A 56 -16.78 11.49 15.61
N LEU A 57 -17.69 11.17 14.68
CA LEU A 57 -17.51 10.10 13.69
C LEU A 57 -16.33 10.37 12.74
N LEU A 58 -16.14 11.62 12.34
CA LEU A 58 -15.00 12.04 11.52
C LEU A 58 -13.68 11.93 12.30
N ARG A 59 -13.67 12.33 13.57
CA ARG A 59 -12.51 12.19 14.46
C ARG A 59 -12.14 10.72 14.67
N ASP A 60 -13.11 9.86 14.95
CA ASP A 60 -12.88 8.42 15.11
C ASP A 60 -12.39 7.75 13.81
N ARG A 61 -12.73 8.30 12.64
CA ARG A 61 -12.20 7.84 11.34
C ARG A 61 -10.75 8.29 11.13
N VAL A 62 -10.41 9.49 11.58
CA VAL A 62 -9.05 10.05 11.50
C VAL A 62 -8.11 9.32 12.47
N ASP A 63 -8.57 9.02 13.68
CA ASP A 63 -7.78 8.31 14.70
C ASP A 63 -7.50 6.83 14.34
N LYS A 64 -8.29 6.25 13.42
CA LYS A 64 -8.08 4.89 12.86
C LYS A 64 -7.08 4.85 11.70
N VAL A 65 -6.74 6.00 11.12
CA VAL A 65 -5.77 6.12 10.02
C VAL A 65 -4.42 6.48 10.62
N ASP A 66 -3.34 5.95 10.05
CA ASP A 66 -1.98 6.20 10.52
C ASP A 66 -1.70 7.71 10.62
N ALA A 67 -1.26 8.19 11.79
CA ALA A 67 -1.16 9.63 12.10
C ALA A 67 -0.25 10.37 11.10
N ASN A 68 0.75 9.68 10.56
CA ASN A 68 1.65 10.20 9.54
C ASN A 68 0.92 10.46 8.21
N VAL A 69 -0.02 9.60 7.81
CA VAL A 69 -0.80 9.76 6.57
C VAL A 69 -1.73 10.97 6.69
N VAL A 70 -2.39 11.14 7.84
CA VAL A 70 -3.27 12.29 8.11
C VAL A 70 -2.48 13.60 8.10
N GLN A 71 -1.30 13.62 8.73
CA GLN A 71 -0.42 14.80 8.73
C GLN A 71 0.06 15.18 7.33
N ASN A 72 0.43 14.18 6.51
CA ASN A 72 0.79 14.40 5.11
C ASN A 72 -0.40 14.95 4.31
N LEU A 73 -1.61 14.40 4.49
CA LEU A 73 -2.80 14.87 3.79
C LEU A 73 -3.17 16.32 4.19
N MET A 74 -3.04 16.67 5.47
CA MET A 74 -3.23 18.05 5.94
C MET A 74 -2.19 18.99 5.34
N SER A 75 -0.92 18.58 5.25
CA SER A 75 0.11 19.38 4.58
C SER A 75 -0.19 19.57 3.09
N CYS A 76 -0.64 18.51 2.39
CA CYS A 76 -1.03 18.58 0.98
C CYS A 76 -2.23 19.50 0.75
N LEU A 77 -3.25 19.44 1.62
CA LEU A 77 -4.42 20.32 1.53
C LEU A 77 -4.01 21.78 1.71
N LYS A 78 -3.13 22.06 2.67
CA LYS A 78 -2.61 23.42 2.90
C LYS A 78 -1.83 23.92 1.68
N THR A 79 -0.94 23.10 1.12
CA THR A 79 -0.20 23.47 -0.09
C THR A 79 -1.12 23.67 -1.30
N LEU A 80 -2.23 22.94 -1.39
CA LEU A 80 -3.20 23.10 -2.47
C LEU A 80 -3.99 24.40 -2.33
N GLU A 81 -4.37 24.78 -1.11
CA GLU A 81 -5.00 26.07 -0.83
C GLU A 81 -4.05 27.25 -1.13
N ASP A 82 -2.78 27.12 -0.73
CA ASP A 82 -1.74 28.12 -0.99
C ASP A 82 -1.48 28.27 -2.51
N LEU A 83 -1.42 27.16 -3.25
CA LEU A 83 -1.29 27.16 -4.71
C LEU A 83 -2.51 27.78 -5.40
N GLY A 84 -3.73 27.49 -4.92
CA GLY A 84 -4.95 28.09 -5.47
C GLY A 84 -4.99 29.61 -5.29
N LYS A 85 -4.50 30.11 -4.15
CA LYS A 85 -4.32 31.56 -3.93
C LYS A 85 -3.29 32.13 -4.90
N GLN A 86 -2.13 31.49 -5.03
CA GLN A 86 -1.07 31.92 -5.94
C GLN A 86 -1.55 31.95 -7.41
N GLU A 87 -2.34 30.97 -7.83
CA GLU A 87 -2.93 30.92 -9.18
C GLU A 87 -3.89 32.10 -9.40
N SER A 88 -4.78 32.38 -8.44
CA SER A 88 -5.71 33.50 -8.53
C SER A 88 -5.00 34.86 -8.60
N GLU A 89 -3.94 35.05 -7.81
CA GLU A 89 -3.09 36.25 -7.82
C GLU A 89 -2.34 36.38 -9.15
N PHE A 90 -1.81 35.28 -9.68
CA PHE A 90 -1.15 35.25 -10.99
C PHE A 90 -2.11 35.61 -12.13
N LEU A 91 -3.33 35.05 -12.13
CA LEU A 91 -4.34 35.38 -13.14
C LEU A 91 -4.76 36.85 -13.07
N SER A 92 -4.89 37.41 -11.87
CA SER A 92 -5.21 38.83 -11.68
C SER A 92 -4.09 39.74 -12.21
N THR A 93 -2.84 39.44 -11.86
CA THR A 93 -1.67 40.22 -12.31
C THR A 93 -1.46 40.11 -13.82
N SER A 94 -1.63 38.92 -14.40
CA SER A 94 -1.55 38.70 -15.86
C SER A 94 -2.63 39.49 -16.61
N ASN A 95 -3.88 39.48 -16.11
CA ASN A 95 -4.96 40.25 -16.73
C ASN A 95 -4.75 41.77 -16.63
N SER A 96 -4.24 42.26 -15.49
CA SER A 96 -3.88 43.67 -15.32
C SER A 96 -2.82 44.08 -16.34
N LYS A 97 -1.73 43.29 -16.43
CA LYS A 97 -0.64 43.57 -17.37
C LYS A 97 -1.10 43.52 -18.83
N ARG A 98 -2.00 42.61 -19.16
CA ARG A 98 -2.61 42.53 -20.50
C ARG A 98 -3.42 43.78 -20.83
N SER A 99 -4.16 44.33 -19.88
CA SER A 99 -4.92 45.57 -20.07
C SER A 99 -3.99 46.77 -20.27
N GLU A 100 -2.97 46.92 -19.42
CA GLU A 100 -1.97 47.99 -19.52
C GLU A 100 -1.31 48.02 -20.90
N LEU A 101 -0.85 46.86 -21.39
CA LEU A 101 -0.22 46.76 -22.72
C LEU A 101 -1.22 47.06 -23.84
N GLN A 102 -2.49 46.67 -23.67
CA GLN A 102 -3.52 46.94 -24.66
C GLN A 102 -3.85 48.44 -24.75
N ASP A 103 -3.82 49.14 -23.62
CA ASP A 103 -4.00 50.60 -23.56
C ASP A 103 -2.79 51.33 -24.18
N GLU A 104 -1.57 50.86 -23.91
CA GLU A 104 -0.34 51.40 -24.51
C GLU A 104 -0.31 51.24 -26.04
N ILE A 105 -0.77 50.10 -26.56
CA ILE A 105 -0.93 49.88 -28.01
C ILE A 105 -1.92 50.89 -28.62
N ILE A 106 -3.02 51.18 -27.93
CA ILE A 106 -4.03 52.15 -28.40
C ILE A 106 -3.45 53.57 -28.40
N GLU A 107 -2.72 53.95 -27.35
CA GLU A 107 -2.06 55.25 -27.25
C GLU A 107 -1.02 55.44 -28.38
N LEU A 108 -0.15 54.45 -28.57
CA LEU A 108 0.88 54.47 -29.62
C LEU A 108 0.24 54.49 -31.02
N GLY A 109 -0.82 53.72 -31.25
CA GLY A 109 -1.58 53.76 -32.51
C GLY A 109 -2.22 55.12 -32.77
N GLY A 110 -2.72 55.79 -31.73
CA GLY A 110 -3.23 57.16 -31.82
C GLY A 110 -2.13 58.17 -32.18
N ARG A 111 -0.96 58.08 -31.55
CA ARG A 111 0.18 58.97 -31.79
C ARG A 111 0.76 58.82 -33.19
N LEU A 112 0.71 57.63 -33.79
CA LEU A 112 1.16 57.36 -35.17
C LEU A 112 0.30 58.05 -36.24
N THR A 113 -0.94 58.42 -35.91
CA THR A 113 -1.88 59.10 -36.82
C THR A 113 -1.82 60.64 -36.73
N GLY A 114 -1.05 61.19 -35.79
CA GLY A 114 -0.81 62.63 -35.63
C GLY A 114 0.44 63.09 -36.38
N ASP A 115 0.29 64.11 -37.22
CA ASP A 115 1.35 64.67 -38.08
C ASP A 115 2.33 65.56 -37.27
N HIS A 116 3.33 64.96 -36.61
CA HIS A 116 4.43 65.70 -35.96
C HIS A 116 5.78 64.97 -36.08
N GLU A 117 6.84 65.77 -36.26
CA GLU A 117 8.24 65.46 -36.56
C GLU A 117 8.76 64.04 -36.23
N CYS A 118 8.91 63.25 -37.29
CA CYS A 118 9.15 61.80 -37.32
C CYS A 118 10.63 61.34 -37.24
N SER A 119 11.53 62.01 -36.52
CA SER A 119 12.91 61.47 -36.33
C SER A 119 13.11 60.91 -34.92
N ASN A 120 12.93 61.73 -33.89
CA ASN A 120 13.13 61.33 -32.49
C ASN A 120 12.11 60.27 -32.01
N PHE A 121 10.92 60.19 -32.65
CA PHE A 121 9.91 59.18 -32.34
C PHE A 121 10.29 57.80 -32.87
N PHE A 122 10.87 57.72 -34.07
CA PHE A 122 11.33 56.46 -34.65
C PHE A 122 12.57 55.95 -33.92
N ASP A 123 13.51 56.83 -33.53
CA ASP A 123 14.64 56.44 -32.69
C ASP A 123 14.17 55.93 -31.32
N SER A 124 13.20 56.60 -30.67
CA SER A 124 12.60 56.14 -29.41
C SER A 124 11.79 54.85 -29.56
N LEU A 125 11.23 54.57 -30.73
CA LEU A 125 10.50 53.34 -31.04
C LEU A 125 11.46 52.18 -31.31
N ASP A 126 12.56 52.42 -32.03
CA ASP A 126 13.62 51.45 -32.26
C ASP A 126 14.32 51.07 -30.94
N ASP A 127 14.52 52.04 -30.04
CA ASP A 127 15.01 51.78 -28.67
C ASP A 127 14.02 50.90 -27.88
N LEU A 128 12.71 51.14 -28.01
CA LEU A 128 11.67 50.35 -27.34
C LEU A 128 11.55 48.94 -27.93
N ILE A 129 11.63 48.79 -29.25
CA ILE A 129 11.64 47.51 -29.94
C ILE A 129 12.89 46.72 -29.53
N SER A 130 14.06 47.35 -29.52
CA SER A 130 15.31 46.72 -29.09
C SER A 130 15.25 46.24 -27.64
N ALA A 131 14.71 47.08 -26.73
CA ALA A 131 14.48 46.67 -25.34
C ALA A 131 13.51 45.48 -25.24
N SER A 132 12.44 45.47 -26.05
CA SER A 132 11.48 44.37 -26.09
C SER A 132 12.07 43.07 -26.66
N GLU A 133 12.98 43.16 -27.64
CA GLU A 133 13.71 42.02 -28.19
C GLU A 133 14.70 41.44 -27.18
N GLU A 134 15.40 42.29 -26.43
CA GLU A 134 16.29 41.88 -25.34
C GLU A 134 15.52 41.17 -24.22
N GLU A 135 14.35 41.70 -23.83
CA GLU A 135 13.46 41.04 -22.87
C GLU A 135 12.92 39.70 -23.40
N LEU A 136 12.55 39.64 -24.67
CA LEU A 136 12.09 38.42 -25.30
C LEU A 136 13.20 37.36 -25.37
N ASP A 137 14.44 37.77 -25.64
CA ASP A 137 15.60 36.88 -25.61
C ASP A 137 16.00 36.47 -24.17
N SER A 138 15.78 37.33 -23.18
CA SER A 138 15.95 37.01 -21.75
C SER A 138 14.95 35.91 -21.33
N VAL A 139 13.67 36.06 -21.71
CA VAL A 139 12.61 35.09 -21.44
C VAL A 139 12.86 33.78 -22.19
N LYS A 140 13.29 33.83 -23.46
CA LYS A 140 13.68 32.61 -24.20
C LYS A 140 14.82 31.87 -23.52
N LYS A 141 15.84 32.58 -23.01
CA LYS A 141 16.96 31.96 -22.28
C LYS A 141 16.47 31.29 -21.00
N ALA A 142 15.59 31.94 -20.25
CA ALA A 142 14.99 31.37 -19.04
C ALA A 142 14.16 30.11 -19.37
N LEU A 143 13.32 30.16 -20.41
CA LEU A 143 12.55 29.01 -20.89
C LEU A 143 13.48 27.85 -21.30
N MET A 144 14.54 28.13 -22.05
CA MET A 144 15.53 27.12 -22.44
C MET A 144 16.21 26.49 -21.23
N SER A 145 16.50 27.26 -20.17
CA SER A 145 17.01 26.71 -18.90
C SER A 145 16.01 25.76 -18.26
N SER A 146 14.75 26.21 -18.10
CA SER A 146 13.67 25.40 -17.51
C SER A 146 13.40 24.10 -18.29
N VAL A 147 13.45 24.16 -19.63
CA VAL A 147 13.31 22.96 -20.48
C VAL A 147 14.47 21.99 -20.27
N ARG A 148 15.71 22.49 -20.16
CA ARG A 148 16.88 21.66 -19.86
C ARG A 148 16.78 21.00 -18.50
N GLU A 149 16.36 21.74 -17.48
CA GLU A 149 16.13 21.23 -16.12
C GLU A 149 15.02 20.17 -16.10
N THR A 150 13.88 20.44 -16.75
CA THR A 150 12.78 19.48 -16.87
C THR A 150 13.21 18.19 -17.57
N LEU A 151 14.04 18.31 -18.60
CA LEU A 151 14.54 17.16 -19.33
C LEU A 151 15.58 16.37 -18.53
N ALA A 152 16.37 17.04 -17.68
CA ALA A 152 17.24 16.38 -16.71
C ALA A 152 16.43 15.60 -15.66
N LEU A 153 15.35 16.20 -15.13
CA LEU A 153 14.44 15.53 -14.20
C LEU A 153 13.75 14.33 -14.84
N LYS A 154 13.32 14.43 -16.10
CA LYS A 154 12.75 13.28 -16.82
C LYS A 154 13.72 12.12 -16.95
N ARG A 155 14.99 12.39 -17.29
CA ARG A 155 16.02 11.34 -17.33
C ARG A 155 16.22 10.67 -15.96
N LEU A 156 16.26 11.45 -14.89
CA LEU A 156 16.36 10.91 -13.53
C LEU A 156 15.14 10.06 -13.16
N LEU A 157 13.95 10.41 -13.67
CA LEU A 157 12.74 9.62 -13.46
C LEU A 157 12.76 8.33 -14.29
N ASP A 158 13.23 8.39 -15.54
CA ASP A 158 13.39 7.22 -16.41
C ASP A 158 14.44 6.23 -15.86
N ASP A 159 15.42 6.71 -15.10
CA ASP A 159 16.39 5.85 -14.38
C ASP A 159 15.74 5.08 -13.21
N VAL A 160 14.57 5.49 -12.73
CA VAL A 160 13.83 4.80 -11.67
C VAL A 160 12.91 3.75 -12.30
N PRO A 161 13.09 2.45 -11.96
CA PRO A 161 12.26 1.40 -12.51
C PRO A 161 10.78 1.63 -12.20
N THR A 162 9.96 1.57 -13.24
CA THR A 162 8.51 1.65 -13.11
C THR A 162 7.97 0.41 -12.41
N GLN A 163 6.76 0.51 -11.84
CA GLN A 163 6.10 -0.64 -11.21
C GLN A 163 6.00 -1.86 -12.14
N THR A 164 5.78 -1.63 -13.44
CA THR A 164 5.73 -2.69 -14.45
C THR A 164 7.09 -3.36 -14.63
N GLU A 165 8.18 -2.61 -14.67
CA GLU A 165 9.55 -3.16 -14.77
C GLU A 165 9.92 -3.95 -13.51
N LEU A 166 9.55 -3.46 -12.33
CA LEU A 166 9.74 -4.20 -11.07
C LEU A 166 9.04 -5.56 -11.10
N ILE A 167 7.78 -5.61 -11.58
CA ILE A 167 7.04 -6.87 -11.73
C ILE A 167 7.73 -7.81 -12.75
N GLN A 168 8.27 -7.26 -13.84
CA GLN A 168 9.03 -8.05 -14.81
C GLN A 168 10.30 -8.63 -14.19
N TYR A 169 11.04 -7.83 -13.43
CA TYR A 169 12.24 -8.29 -12.72
C TYR A 169 11.90 -9.36 -11.69
N GLU A 170 10.85 -9.18 -10.90
CA GLU A 170 10.39 -10.19 -9.94
C GLU A 170 10.12 -11.53 -10.62
N ARG A 171 9.37 -11.52 -11.74
CA ARG A 171 9.13 -12.72 -12.55
C ARG A 171 10.43 -13.32 -13.05
N ARG A 172 11.33 -12.50 -13.59
CA ARG A 172 12.62 -12.98 -14.12
C ARG A 172 13.51 -13.58 -13.03
N PHE A 173 13.52 -13.01 -11.83
CA PHE A 173 14.23 -13.56 -10.69
C PHE A 173 13.63 -14.89 -10.24
N SER A 174 12.29 -15.02 -10.24
CA SER A 174 11.63 -16.29 -9.91
C SER A 174 11.97 -17.39 -10.92
N GLU A 175 12.00 -17.09 -12.23
CA GLU A 175 12.43 -18.01 -13.27
C GLU A 175 13.90 -18.41 -13.12
N LEU A 176 14.78 -17.43 -12.86
CA LEU A 176 16.19 -17.68 -12.65
C LEU A 176 16.41 -18.57 -11.42
N TYR A 177 15.67 -18.31 -10.34
CA TYR A 177 15.73 -19.10 -9.12
C TYR A 177 15.34 -20.56 -9.36
N ILE A 178 14.25 -20.81 -10.10
CA ILE A 178 13.84 -22.17 -10.49
C ILE A 178 14.95 -22.85 -11.31
N ASN A 179 15.52 -22.15 -12.31
CA ASN A 179 16.61 -22.69 -13.13
C ASN A 179 17.85 -23.06 -12.29
N ILE A 180 18.24 -22.20 -11.34
CA ILE A 180 19.37 -22.47 -10.44
C ILE A 180 19.08 -23.70 -9.57
N GLN A 181 17.87 -23.81 -9.01
CA GLN A 181 17.47 -24.96 -8.21
C GLN A 181 17.48 -26.26 -9.02
N ASP A 182 16.97 -26.23 -10.25
CA ASP A 182 16.98 -27.38 -11.15
C ASP A 182 18.40 -27.81 -11.52
N LYS A 183 19.29 -26.86 -11.80
CA LYS A 183 20.71 -27.15 -12.05
C LYS A 183 21.39 -27.75 -10.83
N LEU A 184 21.14 -27.22 -9.63
CA LEU A 184 21.66 -27.78 -8.39
C LEU A 184 21.17 -29.23 -8.19
N ARG A 185 19.89 -29.50 -8.45
CA ARG A 185 19.33 -30.85 -8.37
C ARG A 185 19.96 -31.80 -9.39
N GLN A 186 20.16 -31.34 -10.63
CA GLN A 186 20.86 -32.11 -11.67
C GLN A 186 22.29 -32.46 -11.24
N THR A 187 23.05 -31.46 -10.78
CA THR A 187 24.43 -31.64 -10.30
C THR A 187 24.49 -32.66 -9.15
N ARG A 188 23.61 -32.56 -8.15
CA ARG A 188 23.54 -33.53 -7.05
C ARG A 188 23.25 -34.95 -7.55
N ARG A 189 22.35 -35.11 -8.52
CA ARG A 189 22.07 -36.41 -9.16
C ARG A 189 23.30 -36.96 -9.88
N TYR A 190 24.03 -36.11 -10.61
CA TYR A 190 25.26 -36.54 -11.28
C TYR A 190 26.32 -37.02 -10.28
N TYR A 191 26.54 -36.30 -9.19
CA TYR A 191 27.47 -36.73 -8.14
C TYR A 191 27.02 -38.02 -7.47
N ALA A 192 25.74 -38.17 -7.16
CA ALA A 192 25.21 -39.41 -6.58
C ALA A 192 25.43 -40.62 -7.51
N THR A 193 25.11 -40.47 -8.81
CA THR A 193 25.36 -41.52 -9.80
C THR A 193 26.84 -41.82 -9.96
N TYR A 194 27.68 -40.78 -10.02
CA TYR A 194 29.14 -40.94 -10.12
C TYR A 194 29.71 -41.71 -8.92
N ASN A 195 29.32 -41.35 -7.69
CA ASN A 195 29.76 -42.04 -6.49
C ASN A 195 29.29 -43.50 -6.47
N ALA A 196 28.04 -43.77 -6.86
CA ALA A 196 27.53 -45.14 -6.96
C ALA A 196 28.32 -45.98 -8.00
N LEU A 197 28.62 -45.40 -9.16
CA LEU A 197 29.44 -46.06 -10.18
C LEU A 197 30.88 -46.31 -9.70
N LEU A 198 31.45 -45.38 -8.93
CA LEU A 198 32.77 -45.53 -8.33
C LEU A 198 32.79 -46.68 -7.32
N GLU A 199 31.79 -46.77 -6.45
CA GLU A 199 31.63 -47.88 -5.51
C GLU A 199 31.46 -49.22 -6.22
N ILE A 200 30.65 -49.29 -7.29
CA ILE A 200 30.49 -50.50 -8.11
C ILE A 200 31.83 -50.90 -8.72
N LYS A 201 32.56 -49.96 -9.33
CA LYS A 201 33.88 -50.21 -9.91
C LYS A 201 34.84 -50.78 -8.85
N ASP A 202 34.89 -50.20 -7.66
CA ASP A 202 35.75 -50.67 -6.58
C ASP A 202 35.37 -52.07 -6.08
N LEU A 203 34.08 -52.40 -6.04
CA LEU A 203 33.60 -53.75 -5.74
C LEU A 203 33.98 -54.75 -6.84
N MET A 204 33.83 -54.39 -8.11
CA MET A 204 34.24 -55.23 -9.24
C MET A 204 35.75 -55.49 -9.26
N LEU A 205 36.58 -54.51 -8.89
CA LEU A 205 38.02 -54.69 -8.75
C LEU A 205 38.36 -55.66 -7.61
N LYS A 206 37.65 -55.58 -6.48
CA LYS A 206 37.80 -56.52 -5.37
C LYS A 206 37.40 -57.94 -5.78
N GLU A 207 36.32 -58.09 -6.53
CA GLU A 207 35.88 -59.38 -7.07
C GLU A 207 36.91 -59.97 -8.03
N THR A 208 37.43 -59.16 -8.96
CA THR A 208 38.49 -59.59 -9.89
C THR A 208 39.74 -60.04 -9.14
N SER A 209 40.17 -59.27 -8.13
CA SER A 209 41.31 -59.62 -7.28
C SER A 209 41.07 -60.93 -6.51
N LEU A 210 39.85 -61.13 -5.99
CA LEU A 210 39.46 -62.36 -5.31
C LEU A 210 39.50 -63.57 -6.24
N LEU A 211 38.92 -63.46 -7.44
CA LEU A 211 38.92 -64.52 -8.45
C LEU A 211 40.34 -64.89 -8.88
N ASN A 212 41.21 -63.89 -9.11
CA ASN A 212 42.62 -64.13 -9.42
C ASN A 212 43.35 -64.84 -8.27
N SER A 213 43.07 -64.45 -7.02
CA SER A 213 43.64 -65.10 -5.83
C SER A 213 43.19 -66.56 -5.71
N ILE A 214 41.90 -66.84 -5.94
CA ILE A 214 41.36 -68.20 -5.93
C ILE A 214 42.02 -69.03 -7.04
N SER A 215 42.11 -68.50 -8.26
CA SER A 215 42.73 -69.19 -9.39
C SER A 215 44.20 -69.55 -9.12
N SER A 216 44.96 -68.65 -8.48
CA SER A 216 46.36 -68.90 -8.11
C SER A 216 46.46 -69.97 -7.00
N GLN A 217 45.64 -69.87 -5.96
CA GLN A 217 45.66 -70.81 -4.84
C GLN A 217 45.19 -72.22 -5.24
N PHE A 218 44.34 -72.32 -6.27
CA PHE A 218 43.76 -73.59 -6.71
C PHE A 218 44.83 -74.57 -7.23
N GLN A 219 45.83 -74.09 -7.98
CA GLN A 219 46.92 -74.93 -8.49
C GLN A 219 47.71 -75.57 -7.34
N ASP A 220 48.08 -74.79 -6.32
CA ASP A 220 48.82 -75.28 -5.15
C ASP A 220 47.95 -76.17 -4.23
N ALA A 221 46.64 -75.91 -4.19
CA ALA A 221 45.70 -76.67 -3.38
C ALA A 221 45.51 -78.10 -3.91
N ILE A 222 45.56 -78.33 -5.22
CA ILE A 222 45.38 -79.69 -5.78
C ILE A 222 46.52 -80.64 -5.39
N ALA A 223 47.71 -80.11 -5.12
CA ALA A 223 48.92 -80.89 -4.86
C ALA A 223 48.87 -81.73 -3.57
N SER A 224 48.07 -81.37 -2.56
CA SER A 224 48.01 -82.13 -1.30
C SER A 224 46.66 -82.04 -0.59
N SER A 225 46.29 -83.05 0.19
CA SER A 225 45.06 -83.01 0.99
C SER A 225 45.05 -81.87 2.02
N ALA A 226 46.20 -81.54 2.60
CA ALA A 226 46.33 -80.46 3.57
C ALA A 226 46.14 -79.07 2.92
N SER A 227 46.67 -78.86 1.71
CA SER A 227 46.47 -77.61 0.96
C SER A 227 45.03 -77.45 0.45
N LYS A 228 44.34 -78.55 0.11
CA LYS A 228 42.88 -78.54 -0.15
C LYS A 228 42.09 -78.03 1.05
N MET A 229 42.36 -78.54 2.25
CA MET A 229 41.64 -78.14 3.45
C MET A 229 41.84 -76.66 3.79
N LYS A 230 43.08 -76.15 3.65
CA LYS A 230 43.37 -74.71 3.81
C LYS A 230 42.59 -73.82 2.83
N LEU A 231 42.47 -74.24 1.56
CA LEU A 231 41.69 -73.50 0.57
C LEU A 231 40.20 -73.46 0.95
N ILE A 232 39.65 -74.59 1.43
CA ILE A 232 38.26 -74.66 1.91
C ILE A 232 38.05 -73.72 3.10
N ASP A 233 38.92 -73.76 4.11
CA ASP A 233 38.81 -72.89 5.29
C ASP A 233 38.88 -71.40 4.90
N SER A 234 39.76 -71.05 3.96
CA SER A 234 39.86 -69.69 3.38
C SER A 234 38.57 -69.26 2.69
N MET A 235 37.99 -70.11 1.84
CA MET A 235 36.72 -69.84 1.16
C MET A 235 35.55 -69.66 2.13
N VAL A 236 35.47 -70.50 3.18
CA VAL A 236 34.46 -70.35 4.24
C VAL A 236 34.62 -69.01 4.96
N GLY A 237 35.85 -68.60 5.26
CA GLY A 237 36.14 -67.29 5.84
C GLY A 237 35.72 -66.12 4.96
N ILE A 238 36.02 -66.20 3.66
CA ILE A 238 35.63 -65.19 2.65
C ILE A 238 34.10 -65.07 2.56
N LEU A 239 33.39 -66.20 2.43
CA LEU A 239 31.93 -66.22 2.36
C LEU A 239 31.30 -65.59 3.61
N LYS A 240 31.81 -65.92 4.80
CA LYS A 240 31.35 -65.31 6.06
C LYS A 240 31.57 -63.79 6.05
N GLY A 241 32.72 -63.32 5.57
CA GLY A 241 33.02 -61.89 5.45
C GLY A 241 32.12 -61.16 4.44
N ILE A 242 31.77 -61.81 3.32
CA ILE A 242 30.82 -61.28 2.33
C ILE A 242 29.42 -61.19 2.94
N GLN A 243 28.96 -62.25 3.62
CA GLN A 243 27.65 -62.26 4.28
C GLN A 243 27.52 -61.12 5.31
N GLN A 244 28.53 -60.95 6.17
CA GLN A 244 28.54 -59.87 7.16
C GLN A 244 28.46 -58.47 6.52
N LYS A 245 29.15 -58.26 5.40
CA LYS A 245 29.06 -56.99 4.67
C LYS A 245 27.69 -56.78 4.05
N LEU A 246 27.11 -57.83 3.47
CA LEU A 246 25.77 -57.79 2.88
C LEU A 246 24.72 -57.45 3.92
N ASP A 247 24.76 -58.11 5.09
CA ASP A 247 23.83 -57.86 6.19
C ASP A 247 23.92 -56.41 6.68
N LYS A 248 25.15 -55.87 6.80
CA LYS A 248 25.37 -54.46 7.18
C LYS A 248 24.79 -53.48 6.16
N VAL A 249 24.98 -53.73 4.87
CA VAL A 249 24.44 -52.89 3.80
C VAL A 249 22.91 -52.96 3.78
N ASN A 250 22.33 -54.14 3.94
CA ASN A 250 20.88 -54.32 4.00
C ASN A 250 20.25 -53.58 5.19
N LEU A 251 20.87 -53.64 6.36
CA LEU A 251 20.40 -52.90 7.53
C LEU A 251 20.41 -51.39 7.28
N SER A 252 21.53 -50.84 6.79
CA SER A 252 21.65 -49.43 6.45
C SER A 252 20.62 -49.00 5.38
N HIS A 253 20.40 -49.84 4.37
CA HIS A 253 19.38 -49.60 3.35
C HIS A 253 17.97 -49.55 3.94
N GLN A 254 17.64 -50.45 4.87
CA GLN A 254 16.35 -50.47 5.55
C GLN A 254 16.13 -49.22 6.41
N GLU A 255 17.15 -48.77 7.14
CA GLU A 255 17.10 -47.54 7.94
C GLU A 255 16.85 -46.31 7.05
N GLU A 256 17.60 -46.16 5.96
CA GLU A 256 17.43 -45.05 5.00
C GLU A 256 16.06 -45.10 4.31
N GLN A 257 15.57 -46.30 3.99
CA GLN A 257 14.23 -46.48 3.39
C GLN A 257 13.12 -46.03 4.35
N GLN A 258 13.25 -46.29 5.65
CA GLN A 258 12.31 -45.82 6.66
C GLN A 258 12.32 -44.29 6.75
N VAL A 259 13.50 -43.67 6.77
CA VAL A 259 13.64 -42.21 6.76
C VAL A 259 12.99 -41.61 5.51
N CYS A 260 13.23 -42.19 4.33
CA CYS A 260 12.62 -41.77 3.08
C CYS A 260 11.09 -41.85 3.11
N ASN A 261 10.54 -42.95 3.63
CA ASN A 261 9.09 -43.12 3.76
C ASN A 261 8.49 -42.09 4.72
N ALA A 262 9.11 -41.88 5.89
CA ALA A 262 8.67 -40.86 6.85
C ALA A 262 8.69 -39.44 6.26
N LEU A 263 9.71 -39.12 5.44
CA LEU A 263 9.78 -37.82 4.78
C LEU A 263 8.70 -37.67 3.69
N LYS A 264 8.40 -38.72 2.93
CA LYS A 264 7.31 -38.73 1.95
C LYS A 264 5.95 -38.50 2.61
N GLU A 265 5.70 -39.11 3.75
CA GLU A 265 4.46 -38.90 4.52
C GLU A 265 4.35 -37.46 5.03
N LYS A 266 5.43 -36.90 5.60
CA LYS A 266 5.48 -35.48 6.00
C LYS A 266 5.21 -34.54 4.83
N TYR A 267 5.82 -34.81 3.68
CA TYR A 267 5.58 -34.01 2.47
C TYR A 267 4.13 -34.12 1.99
N ALA A 268 3.55 -35.31 1.97
CA ALA A 268 2.15 -35.52 1.60
C ALA A 268 1.20 -34.75 2.53
N ALA A 269 1.45 -34.80 3.85
CA ALA A 269 0.67 -34.04 4.83
C ALA A 269 0.77 -32.51 4.60
N ALA A 270 1.98 -31.99 4.39
CA ALA A 270 2.19 -30.58 4.10
C ALA A 270 1.51 -30.14 2.79
N ALA A 271 1.52 -31.00 1.75
CA ALA A 271 0.84 -30.71 0.49
C ALA A 271 -0.69 -30.66 0.65
N VAL A 272 -1.27 -31.50 1.51
CA VAL A 272 -2.70 -31.46 1.85
C VAL A 272 -3.04 -30.16 2.59
N GLU A 273 -2.25 -29.77 3.59
CA GLU A 273 -2.46 -28.51 4.31
C GLU A 273 -2.29 -27.29 3.39
N GLN A 274 -1.33 -27.29 2.48
CA GLN A 274 -1.19 -26.23 1.47
C GLN A 274 -2.45 -26.10 0.61
N ARG A 275 -3.02 -27.21 0.13
CA ARG A 275 -4.27 -27.20 -0.65
C ARG A 275 -5.46 -26.68 0.17
N ARG A 276 -5.52 -27.03 1.45
CA ARG A 276 -6.53 -26.52 2.38
C ARG A 276 -6.40 -25.00 2.56
N CYS A 277 -5.19 -24.50 2.82
CA CYS A 277 -4.94 -23.06 2.95
C CYS A 277 -5.30 -22.30 1.67
N TYR A 278 -4.96 -22.84 0.50
CA TYR A 278 -5.34 -22.23 -0.78
C TYR A 278 -6.87 -22.15 -0.95
N THR A 279 -7.58 -23.23 -0.60
CA THR A 279 -9.05 -23.27 -0.66
C THR A 279 -9.68 -22.23 0.27
N LEU A 280 -9.15 -22.11 1.50
CA LEU A 280 -9.61 -21.13 2.47
C LEU A 280 -9.35 -19.69 2.01
N LEU A 281 -8.17 -19.43 1.44
CA LEU A 281 -7.81 -18.13 0.91
C LEU A 281 -8.70 -17.72 -0.26
N LYS A 282 -9.03 -18.67 -1.15
CA LYS A 282 -9.99 -18.44 -2.24
C LYS A 282 -11.38 -18.11 -1.72
N ALA A 283 -11.89 -18.88 -0.75
CA ALA A 283 -13.18 -18.60 -0.13
C ALA A 283 -13.20 -17.23 0.56
N PHE A 284 -12.13 -16.88 1.27
CA PHE A 284 -11.97 -15.55 1.88
C PHE A 284 -12.00 -14.42 0.83
N GLN A 285 -11.29 -14.60 -0.28
CA GLN A 285 -11.29 -13.63 -1.38
C GLN A 285 -12.68 -13.43 -1.99
N GLU A 286 -13.45 -14.50 -2.14
CA GLU A 286 -14.85 -14.44 -2.60
C GLU A 286 -15.75 -13.67 -1.61
N GLU A 287 -15.60 -13.88 -0.31
CA GLU A 287 -16.33 -13.12 0.72
C GLU A 287 -15.93 -11.65 0.76
N CYS A 288 -14.63 -11.33 0.60
CA CYS A 288 -14.17 -9.95 0.47
C CYS A 288 -14.81 -9.26 -0.74
N ALA A 289 -14.85 -9.92 -1.90
CA ALA A 289 -15.48 -9.39 -3.10
C ALA A 289 -17.00 -9.19 -2.92
N LYS A 290 -17.69 -10.08 -2.18
CA LYS A 290 -19.09 -9.89 -1.81
C LYS A 290 -19.28 -8.68 -0.88
N ASN A 291 -18.41 -8.52 0.12
CA ASN A 291 -18.47 -7.40 1.06
C ASN A 291 -18.28 -6.06 0.34
N GLU A 292 -17.31 -5.97 -0.59
CA GLU A 292 -17.10 -4.78 -1.40
C GLU A 292 -18.34 -4.44 -2.24
N LYS A 293 -18.98 -5.43 -2.88
CA LYS A 293 -20.24 -5.22 -3.62
C LYS A 293 -21.37 -4.73 -2.73
N LEU A 294 -21.51 -5.27 -1.51
CA LEU A 294 -22.52 -4.82 -0.57
C LEU A 294 -22.25 -3.40 -0.08
N ARG A 295 -20.98 -3.03 0.13
CA ARG A 295 -20.62 -1.66 0.49
C ARG A 295 -20.98 -0.69 -0.62
N THR A 296 -20.68 -0.99 -1.88
CA THR A 296 -21.01 -0.10 -3.00
C THR A 296 -22.53 0.03 -3.24
N GLN A 297 -23.32 -1.00 -2.91
CA GLN A 297 -24.78 -0.96 -3.01
C GLN A 297 -25.47 -0.16 -1.89
N ASN A 298 -24.87 -0.06 -0.69
CA ASN A 298 -25.43 0.70 0.44
C ASN A 298 -25.12 2.21 0.38
N PHE A 299 -24.41 2.69 -0.64
CA PHE A 299 -24.10 4.11 -0.87
C PHE A 299 -24.92 4.74 -2.04
N VAL A 300 -26.03 4.12 -2.44
CA VAL A 300 -27.05 4.67 -3.35
C VAL A 300 -28.37 4.75 -2.59
#